data_AF-I1P4X2-F1
#
_entry.id   AF-I1P4X2-F1
#
_cell.length_a   1.000
_cell.length_b   1.000
_cell.length_c   1.000
_cell.angle_alpha   90.00
_cell.angle_beta   90.00
_cell.angle_gamma   90.00
#
_symmetry.space_group_name_H-M   'P 1'
#
loop_
_entity.id
_entity.type
_entity.pdbx_description
1 polymer ?
#
loop_
_entity_poly.entity_id
_entity_poly.type
_entity_poly.pdbx_seq_one_letter_code
_entity_poly.pdbx_strand_id
1 'polypeptide(L)'
;MGRGGGGRWKKEEEEELKAAKRGYREAVAEGNREEEARWANVIGDIHKRRGEYVEALRWLRIDYEVSVKYLPQRHLLPSCQSLGEVHLRLGNFSEALTYQVTTILPFRIARI
;
A
#
# COMPACT_ATOMS: atom_id res chain seq x y z
N MET A 1 -27.36 -1.35 14.46
CA MET A 1 -26.96 -0.32 13.49
C MET A 1 -25.86 -0.90 12.61
N GLY A 2 -26.12 -1.20 11.35
CA GLY A 2 -25.09 -1.82 10.53
C GLY A 2 -25.45 -1.95 9.07
N ARG A 3 -24.41 -1.81 8.23
CA ARG A 3 -24.30 -2.26 6.84
C ARG A 3 -24.90 -1.32 5.79
N GLY A 4 -24.21 -0.19 5.57
CA GLY A 4 -24.36 0.64 4.36
C GLY A 4 -23.03 1.19 3.77
N GLY A 5 -21.88 0.90 4.38
CA GLY A 5 -20.60 1.57 4.04
C GLY A 5 -19.78 0.91 2.92
N GLY A 6 -19.81 -0.41 2.74
CA GLY A 6 -18.77 -1.11 1.96
C GLY A 6 -18.60 -0.66 0.49
N GLY A 7 -19.66 -0.21 -0.18
CA GLY A 7 -19.59 0.24 -1.58
C GLY A 7 -19.17 1.70 -1.74
N ARG A 8 -19.57 2.57 -0.80
CA ARG A 8 -19.26 4.01 -0.83
C ARG A 8 -17.80 4.27 -0.50
N TRP A 9 -17.27 3.57 0.50
CA TRP A 9 -15.86 3.68 0.92
C TRP A 9 -14.90 3.20 -0.19
N LYS A 10 -15.22 2.09 -0.87
CA LYS A 10 -14.41 1.62 -2.01
C LYS A 10 -14.39 2.62 -3.16
N LYS A 11 -15.54 3.27 -3.44
CA LYS A 11 -15.66 4.26 -4.51
C LYS A 11 -14.90 5.55 -4.16
N GLU A 12 -14.98 6.00 -2.91
CA GLU A 12 -14.23 7.16 -2.41
C GLU A 12 -12.71 6.90 -2.48
N GLU A 13 -12.23 5.73 -2.06
CA GLU A 13 -10.81 5.35 -2.17
C GLU A 13 -10.35 5.23 -3.64
N GLU A 14 -11.23 4.84 -4.55
CA GLU A 14 -10.89 4.72 -5.98
C GLU A 14 -10.74 6.09 -6.63
N GLU A 15 -11.62 7.02 -6.30
CA GLU A 15 -11.52 8.41 -6.74
C GLU A 15 -10.30 9.10 -6.12
N GLU A 16 -10.02 8.84 -4.83
CA GLU A 16 -8.80 9.30 -4.16
C GLU A 16 -7.54 8.77 -4.87
N LEU A 17 -7.51 7.47 -5.19
CA LEU A 17 -6.39 6.87 -5.93
C LEU A 17 -6.21 7.49 -7.32
N LYS A 18 -7.31 7.75 -8.04
CA LYS A 18 -7.26 8.42 -9.35
C LYS A 18 -6.73 9.84 -9.22
N ALA A 19 -7.17 10.58 -8.21
CA ALA A 19 -6.69 11.93 -7.94
C ALA A 19 -5.19 11.95 -7.60
N ALA A 20 -4.75 11.05 -6.71
CA ALA A 20 -3.33 10.92 -6.36
C ALA A 20 -2.46 10.56 -7.58
N LYS A 21 -2.93 9.66 -8.46
CA LYS A 21 -2.23 9.33 -9.71
C LYS A 21 -2.21 10.47 -10.74
N ARG A 22 -3.16 11.42 -10.67
CA ARG A 22 -3.09 12.65 -11.49
C ARG A 22 -2.03 13.60 -10.92
N GLY A 23 -2.08 13.86 -9.61
CA GLY A 23 -1.08 14.70 -8.93
C GLY A 23 0.35 14.18 -9.11
N TYR A 24 0.56 12.86 -9.05
CA TYR A 24 1.86 12.24 -9.36
C TYR A 24 2.34 12.57 -10.78
N ARG A 25 1.45 12.45 -11.79
CA ARG A 25 1.81 12.73 -13.19
C ARG A 25 2.12 14.20 -13.43
N GLU A 26 1.37 15.09 -12.79
CA GLU A 26 1.61 16.53 -12.83
C GLU A 26 2.97 16.88 -12.20
N ALA A 27 3.26 16.34 -11.00
CA ALA A 27 4.55 16.53 -10.33
C ALA A 27 5.74 16.03 -11.17
N VAL A 28 5.59 14.86 -11.83
CA VAL A 28 6.60 14.32 -12.75
C VAL A 28 6.78 15.24 -13.97
N ALA A 29 5.69 15.76 -14.54
CA ALA A 29 5.74 16.66 -15.70
C ALA A 29 6.38 18.02 -15.36
N GLU A 30 6.15 18.53 -14.16
CA GLU A 30 6.76 19.76 -13.63
C GLU A 30 8.21 19.53 -13.17
N GLY A 31 8.66 18.28 -13.04
CA GLY A 31 9.97 17.92 -12.50
C GLY A 31 10.10 18.15 -10.99
N ASN A 32 8.98 18.30 -10.28
CA ASN A 32 8.96 18.50 -8.84
C ASN A 32 9.15 17.16 -8.11
N ARG A 33 10.40 16.86 -7.76
CA ARG A 33 10.80 15.60 -7.10
C ARG A 33 10.21 15.43 -5.70
N GLU A 34 9.96 16.53 -4.99
CA GLU A 34 9.36 16.48 -3.65
C GLU A 34 7.90 16.05 -3.74
N GLU A 35 7.14 16.64 -4.66
CA GLU A 35 5.75 16.25 -4.88
C GLU A 35 5.64 14.85 -5.52
N GLU A 36 6.58 14.46 -6.39
CA GLU A 36 6.65 13.11 -6.96
C GLU A 36 6.74 12.05 -5.85
N ALA A 37 7.68 12.25 -4.92
CA ALA A 37 7.87 11.38 -3.74
C ALA A 37 6.63 11.37 -2.84
N ARG A 38 6.08 12.56 -2.54
CA ARG A 38 4.87 12.71 -1.71
C ARG A 38 3.67 11.97 -2.30
N TRP A 39 3.39 12.14 -3.59
CA TRP A 39 2.28 11.47 -4.25
C TRP A 39 2.49 9.96 -4.34
N ALA A 40 3.71 9.50 -4.59
CA ALA A 40 4.04 8.07 -4.56
C ALA A 40 3.79 7.46 -3.17
N ASN A 41 4.12 8.18 -2.09
CA ASN A 41 3.83 7.75 -0.72
C ASN A 41 2.32 7.61 -0.48
N VAL A 42 1.54 8.62 -0.86
CA VAL A 42 0.07 8.64 -0.73
C VAL A 42 -0.57 7.47 -1.48
N ILE A 43 -0.13 7.20 -2.70
CA ILE A 43 -0.63 6.07 -3.49
C ILE A 43 -0.31 4.74 -2.81
N GLY A 44 0.91 4.59 -2.29
CA GLY A 44 1.32 3.42 -1.51
C GLY A 44 0.45 3.19 -0.29
N ASP A 45 0.13 4.26 0.45
CA ASP A 45 -0.71 4.20 1.63
C ASP A 45 -2.18 3.86 1.33
N ILE A 46 -2.72 4.32 0.20
CA ILE A 46 -4.06 3.89 -0.27
C ILE A 46 -4.08 2.38 -0.55
N HIS A 47 -3.07 1.87 -1.26
CA HIS A 47 -2.95 0.42 -1.52
C HIS A 47 -2.74 -0.39 -0.24
N LYS A 48 -2.00 0.14 0.74
CA LYS A 48 -1.84 -0.45 2.08
C LYS A 48 -3.19 -0.56 2.81
N ARG A 49 -4.02 0.49 2.79
CA ARG A 49 -5.38 0.47 3.38
C ARG A 49 -6.30 -0.56 2.72
N ARG A 50 -6.14 -0.78 1.41
CA ARG A 50 -6.89 -1.78 0.63
C ARG A 50 -6.44 -3.22 0.84
N GLY A 51 -5.30 -3.43 1.51
CA GLY A 51 -4.68 -4.74 1.64
C GLY A 51 -3.90 -5.19 0.39
N GLU A 52 -3.68 -4.29 -0.56
CA GLU A 52 -2.94 -4.53 -1.81
C GLU A 52 -1.44 -4.31 -1.59
N TYR A 53 -0.84 -5.08 -0.67
CA TYR A 53 0.51 -4.82 -0.16
C TYR A 53 1.62 -4.85 -1.21
N VAL A 54 1.49 -5.70 -2.24
CA VAL A 54 2.47 -5.74 -3.35
C VAL A 54 2.47 -4.42 -4.12
N GLU A 55 1.29 -3.85 -4.36
CA GLU A 55 1.17 -2.58 -5.05
C GLU A 55 1.63 -1.43 -4.15
N ALA A 56 1.31 -1.49 -2.86
CA ALA A 56 1.81 -0.54 -1.86
C ALA A 56 3.35 -0.49 -1.86
N LEU A 57 4.03 -1.65 -1.82
CA LEU A 57 5.48 -1.71 -1.87
C LEU A 57 6.07 -1.09 -3.14
N ARG A 58 5.45 -1.31 -4.30
CA ARG A 58 5.92 -0.71 -5.56
C ARG A 58 5.95 0.81 -5.48
N TRP A 59 4.87 1.41 -4.99
CA TRP A 59 4.76 2.87 -4.89
C TRP A 59 5.65 3.47 -3.80
N LEU A 60 5.71 2.83 -2.64
CA LEU A 60 6.60 3.27 -1.55
C LEU A 60 8.09 3.17 -1.92
N ARG A 61 8.44 2.24 -2.81
CA ARG A 61 9.81 2.14 -3.34
C ARG A 61 10.15 3.25 -4.32
N ILE A 62 9.20 3.68 -5.14
CA ILE A 62 9.37 4.87 -6.00
C ILE A 62 9.64 6.10 -5.13
N ASP A 63 8.83 6.32 -4.10
CA ASP A 63 9.03 7.41 -3.13
C ASP A 63 10.44 7.34 -2.50
N TYR A 64 10.85 6.17 -2.02
CA TYR A 64 12.19 5.97 -1.47
C TYR A 64 13.30 6.29 -2.49
N GLU A 65 13.22 5.80 -3.72
CA GLU A 65 14.25 6.02 -4.75
C GLU A 65 14.36 7.50 -5.15
N VAL A 66 13.23 8.21 -5.27
CA VAL A 66 13.21 9.65 -5.54
C VAL A 66 13.78 10.43 -4.36
N SER A 67 13.37 10.07 -3.14
CA SER A 67 13.84 10.70 -1.90
C SER A 67 15.34 10.52 -1.67
N VAL A 68 15.88 9.32 -1.93
CA VAL A 68 17.33 9.04 -1.82
C VAL A 68 18.12 9.84 -2.86
N LYS A 69 17.61 9.94 -4.09
CA LYS A 69 18.37 10.49 -5.21
C LYS A 69 18.35 12.02 -5.28
N TYR A 70 17.25 12.65 -4.89
CA TYR A 70 17.02 14.09 -5.14
C TYR A 70 16.67 14.91 -3.90
N LEU A 71 16.29 14.29 -2.78
CA LEU A 71 15.79 15.01 -1.60
C LEU A 71 16.76 14.89 -0.40
N PRO A 72 16.73 15.86 0.53
CA PRO A 72 17.49 15.76 1.77
C PRO A 72 16.95 14.62 2.66
N GLN A 73 17.82 14.02 3.47
CA GLN A 73 17.52 12.79 4.24
C GLN A 73 16.25 12.83 5.10
N ARG A 74 15.78 14.01 5.51
CA ARG A 74 14.54 14.18 6.28
C ARG A 74 13.30 13.61 5.57
N HIS A 75 13.29 13.58 4.23
CA HIS A 75 12.17 13.05 3.44
C HIS A 75 12.17 11.51 3.34
N LEU A 76 13.20 10.82 3.83
CA LEU A 76 13.27 9.35 3.83
C LEU A 76 12.43 8.71 4.94
N LEU A 77 12.20 9.42 6.04
CA LEU A 77 11.54 8.87 7.22
C LEU A 77 10.12 8.35 6.93
N PRO A 78 9.25 9.08 6.21
CA PRO A 78 7.90 8.59 5.89
C PRO A 78 7.92 7.33 5.01
N SER A 79 8.77 7.28 3.99
CA SER A 79 8.88 6.12 3.09
C SER A 79 9.36 4.87 3.85
N CYS A 80 10.38 5.02 4.68
CA CYS A 80 10.91 3.94 5.52
C CYS A 80 9.86 3.42 6.52
N GLN A 81 9.10 4.32 7.15
CA GLN A 81 8.03 3.94 8.07
C GLN A 81 6.94 3.14 7.35
N SER A 82 6.44 3.62 6.21
CA SER A 82 5.41 2.93 5.45
C SER A 82 5.89 1.59 4.89
N LEU A 83 7.15 1.49 4.43
CA LEU A 83 7.75 0.23 4.01
C LEU A 83 7.83 -0.77 5.18
N GLY A 84 8.29 -0.34 6.35
CA GLY A 84 8.35 -1.17 7.55
C GLY A 84 6.97 -1.70 7.96
N GLU A 85 5.94 -0.86 7.92
CA GLU A 85 4.57 -1.27 8.23
C GLU A 85 4.05 -2.31 7.23
N VAL A 86 4.29 -2.11 5.93
CA VAL A 86 3.86 -3.06 4.90
C VAL A 86 4.59 -4.40 5.03
N HIS A 87 5.89 -4.39 5.36
CA HIS A 87 6.64 -5.62 5.61
C HIS A 87 6.16 -6.37 6.84
N LEU A 88 5.85 -5.68 7.95
CA LEU A 88 5.24 -6.30 9.13
C LEU A 88 3.91 -6.95 8.79
N ARG A 89 3.03 -6.21 8.08
CA ARG A 89 1.73 -6.74 7.64
C ARG A 89 1.92 -7.95 6.73
N LEU A 90 2.82 -7.92 5.74
CA LEU A 90 3.10 -9.06 4.87
C LEU A 90 3.61 -10.29 5.64
N GLY A 91 4.46 -10.09 6.65
CA GLY A 91 4.87 -11.15 7.58
C GLY A 91 3.67 -11.78 8.29
N ASN A 92 2.76 -10.94 8.80
CA ASN A 92 1.52 -11.42 9.41
C ASN A 92 0.57 -12.08 8.41
N PHE A 93 0.53 -11.66 7.14
CA PHE A 93 -0.25 -12.34 6.09
C PHE A 93 0.35 -13.69 5.71
N SER A 94 1.67 -13.83 5.70
CA SER A 94 2.32 -15.12 5.46
C SER A 94 1.99 -16.14 6.56
N GLU A 95 1.95 -15.70 7.82
CA GLU A 95 1.44 -16.49 8.93
C GLU A 95 -0.06 -16.75 8.79
N ALA A 96 -0.87 -15.73 8.49
CA ALA A 96 -2.32 -15.88 8.37
C ALA A 96 -2.73 -16.83 7.23
N LEU A 97 -2.03 -16.81 6.09
CA LEU A 97 -2.19 -17.79 5.01
C LEU A 97 -1.81 -19.20 5.47
N THR A 98 -0.73 -19.34 6.24
CA THR A 98 -0.36 -20.62 6.85
C THR A 98 -1.45 -21.12 7.78
N TYR A 99 -1.95 -20.28 8.70
CA TYR A 99 -3.07 -20.64 9.58
C TYR A 99 -4.36 -20.95 8.82
N GLN A 100 -4.68 -20.22 7.75
CA GLN A 100 -5.85 -20.49 6.91
C GLN A 100 -5.71 -21.85 6.20
N VAL A 101 -4.55 -22.17 5.63
CA VAL A 101 -4.28 -23.46 4.99
C VAL A 101 -4.29 -24.60 6.02
N THR A 102 -3.64 -24.42 7.16
CA THR A 102 -3.59 -25.41 8.25
C THR A 102 -4.94 -25.64 8.91
N THR A 103 -5.81 -24.62 9.01
CA THR A 103 -7.17 -24.76 9.57
C THR A 103 -8.14 -25.45 8.61
N ILE A 104 -7.90 -25.37 7.28
CA ILE A 104 -8.74 -26.01 6.25
C ILE A 104 -8.35 -27.48 6.01
N LEU A 105 -7.11 -27.89 6.32
CA LEU A 105 -6.62 -29.24 6.07
C LEU A 105 -7.09 -30.38 7.03
N PRO A 106 -7.53 -30.17 8.29
CA PRO A 106 -8.02 -31.30 9.10
C PRO A 106 -9.43 -31.80 8.71
N PHE A 107 -10.20 -31.06 7.91
CA PHE A 107 -11.57 -31.46 7.54
C PHE A 107 -11.69 -32.29 6.26
N ARG A 108 -10.57 -32.65 5.61
CA ARG A 108 -10.60 -33.42 4.35
C ARG A 108 -10.01 -34.83 4.41
N ILE A 109 -9.55 -35.29 5.57
CA ILE A 109 -9.00 -36.65 5.74
C ILE A 109 -9.72 -37.41 6.87
N ALA A 110 -11.05 -37.44 6.82
CA ALA A 110 -11.88 -38.35 7.62
C ALA A 110 -13.00 -38.96 6.77
N ARG A 111 -12.65 -39.39 5.55
CA ARG A 111 -13.54 -40.22 4.73
C ARG A 111 -12.71 -41.09 3.79
N ILE A 112 -12.35 -42.27 4.29
CA ILE A 112 -12.40 -43.62 3.71
C ILE A 112 -11.85 -44.56 4.76
#